data_AF-A0A8T6RPA5-F1
#
_entry.id   AF-A0A8T6RPA5-F1
#
_cell.length_a   1.000
_cell.length_b   1.000
_cell.length_c   1.000
_cell.angle_alpha   90.00
_cell.angle_beta   90.00
_cell.angle_gamma   90.00
#
_symmetry.space_group_name_H-M   'P 1'
#
loop_
_entity.id
_entity.type
_entity.pdbx_description
1 polymer ?
#
loop_
_entity_poly.entity_id
_entity_poly.type
_entity_poly.pdbx_seq_one_letter_code
_entity_poly.pdbx_strand_id
1 'polypeptide(L)'
;MITIFFVLIPGIILGVAFLAIDYISEIKPIQKLEEKYKDIYISLIGGISISFIFLDVIPGLNRDFPDPILEFFLYFFIFLGFVFIHLTEKVIMQRVENKSQKKIRELDFIEDALQKQEKSLEQFIDDLVEKEDLDEESLKLLVKSDNQLHKKELEVETEENKLKLKIFDHVYKNLSTLHAGTDYVTHVLAGILIINFLTIHYFNAFLFFIFAVLKSIISNPLNRHIKITLGKEEFNIHIFRGKQKWKKILFTSSVPTGIFIGFFLETFVPINQFVYDSFFAFIVGIFFYVTIREVLPERERGKPEFFLLGAVFFSLIIILLNYLESFFLI
;
A
#
# COMPACT_ATOMS: atom_id res chain seq x y z
N MET A 1 37.16 13.76 5.77
CA MET A 1 36.58 14.96 5.12
C MET A 1 36.35 14.76 3.63
N ILE A 2 37.33 14.32 2.84
CA ILE A 2 37.17 14.16 1.37
C ILE A 2 36.05 13.14 1.04
N THR A 3 36.02 11.97 1.69
CA THR A 3 34.98 10.95 1.52
C THR A 3 33.56 11.47 1.80
N ILE A 4 33.43 12.37 2.78
CA ILE A 4 32.15 12.98 3.17
C ILE A 4 31.59 13.85 2.03
N PHE A 5 32.44 14.64 1.36
CA PHE A 5 32.01 15.45 0.22
C PHE A 5 31.58 14.59 -0.98
N PHE A 6 32.31 13.50 -1.22
CA PHE A 6 32.02 12.56 -2.30
C PHE A 6 30.69 11.83 -2.14
N VAL A 7 30.22 11.63 -0.90
CA VAL A 7 28.90 11.05 -0.61
C VAL A 7 27.81 12.13 -0.58
N LEU A 8 28.08 13.27 0.04
CA LEU A 8 27.08 14.33 0.26
C LEU A 8 26.60 14.96 -1.06
N ILE A 9 27.52 15.30 -1.98
CA ILE A 9 27.15 15.99 -3.22
C ILE A 9 26.23 15.12 -4.08
N PRO A 10 26.57 13.86 -4.41
CA PRO A 10 25.67 12.97 -5.13
C PRO A 10 24.38 12.69 -4.37
N GLY A 11 24.44 12.53 -3.04
CA GLY A 11 23.25 12.38 -2.21
C GLY A 11 22.27 13.54 -2.39
N ILE A 12 22.73 14.78 -2.31
CA ILE A 12 21.90 15.97 -2.54
C ILE A 12 21.35 15.99 -3.97
N ILE A 13 22.17 15.69 -4.98
CA ILE A 13 21.73 15.66 -6.38
C ILE A 13 20.60 14.64 -6.56
N LEU A 14 20.77 13.42 -6.06
CA LEU A 14 19.75 12.37 -6.11
C LEU A 14 18.50 12.77 -5.34
N GLY A 15 18.62 13.39 -4.16
CA GLY A 15 17.47 13.88 -3.40
C GLY A 15 16.67 14.96 -4.12
N VAL A 16 17.35 15.92 -4.76
CA VAL A 16 16.70 16.97 -5.56
C VAL A 16 16.06 16.39 -6.81
N ALA A 17 16.75 15.45 -7.49
CA ALA A 17 16.19 14.75 -8.65
C ALA A 17 14.93 13.96 -8.27
N PHE A 18 14.95 13.25 -7.14
CA PHE A 18 13.79 12.55 -6.60
C PHE A 18 12.61 13.51 -6.41
N LEU A 19 12.87 14.62 -5.72
CA LEU A 19 11.85 15.64 -5.43
C LEU A 19 11.24 16.19 -6.73
N ALA A 20 12.08 16.49 -7.73
CA ALA A 20 11.62 16.99 -9.02
C ALA A 20 10.76 15.95 -9.77
N ILE A 21 11.19 14.70 -9.84
CA ILE A 21 10.45 13.63 -10.52
C ILE A 21 9.13 13.36 -9.82
N ASP A 22 9.14 13.23 -8.48
CA ASP A 22 7.94 13.02 -7.68
C ASP A 22 6.94 14.16 -7.89
N TYR A 23 7.41 15.41 -7.89
CA TYR A 23 6.58 16.59 -8.16
C TYR A 23 5.98 16.58 -9.59
N ILE A 24 6.77 16.19 -10.61
CA ILE A 24 6.38 16.12 -12.01
C ILE A 24 5.37 14.99 -12.25
N SER A 25 5.55 13.83 -11.63
CA SER A 25 4.67 12.66 -11.79
C SER A 25 3.21 13.00 -11.46
N GLU A 26 2.97 13.97 -10.57
CA GLU A 26 1.63 14.42 -10.22
C GLU A 26 0.98 15.41 -11.21
N ILE A 27 1.64 15.76 -12.32
CA ILE A 27 1.06 16.66 -13.34
C ILE A 27 -0.03 15.90 -14.12
N LYS A 28 -1.27 16.41 -14.11
CA LYS A 28 -2.49 15.81 -14.72
C LYS A 28 -2.32 15.04 -16.05
N PRO A 29 -1.65 15.57 -17.09
CA PRO A 29 -1.45 14.83 -18.34
C PRO A 29 -0.69 13.50 -18.17
N ILE A 30 0.27 13.44 -17.24
CA ILE A 30 1.02 12.22 -16.93
C ILE A 30 0.09 11.22 -16.24
N GLN A 31 -0.72 11.66 -15.28
CA GLN A 31 -1.72 10.82 -14.61
C GLN A 31 -2.69 10.16 -15.59
N LYS A 32 -3.16 10.91 -16.61
CA LYS A 32 -4.07 10.36 -17.62
C LYS A 32 -3.39 9.28 -18.49
N LEU A 33 -2.08 9.42 -18.74
CA LEU A 33 -1.31 8.44 -19.49
C LEU A 33 -1.06 7.18 -18.64
N GLU A 34 -0.76 7.37 -17.36
CA GLU A 34 -0.60 6.30 -16.37
C GLU A 34 -1.89 5.48 -16.24
N GLU A 35 -3.06 6.11 -16.15
CA GLU A 35 -4.35 5.41 -16.11
C GLU A 35 -4.56 4.52 -17.35
N LYS A 36 -4.17 5.00 -18.54
CA LYS A 36 -4.34 4.27 -19.80
C LYS A 36 -3.47 3.01 -19.89
N TYR A 37 -2.25 3.06 -19.37
CA TYR A 37 -1.26 1.97 -19.48
C TYR A 37 -0.89 1.38 -18.13
N LYS A 38 -1.77 1.54 -17.13
CA LYS A 38 -1.52 1.21 -15.73
C LYS A 38 -1.00 -0.20 -15.53
N ASP A 39 -1.70 -1.19 -16.09
CA ASP A 39 -1.35 -2.60 -15.93
C ASP A 39 0.01 -2.94 -16.54
N ILE A 40 0.40 -2.25 -17.61
CA ILE A 40 1.70 -2.41 -18.27
C ILE A 40 2.79 -1.87 -17.36
N TYR A 41 2.65 -0.64 -16.87
CA TYR A 41 3.64 0.00 -15.99
C TYR A 41 3.82 -0.75 -14.67
N ILE A 42 2.72 -1.14 -14.02
CA ILE A 42 2.76 -1.92 -12.77
C ILE A 42 3.53 -3.23 -13.00
N SER A 43 3.24 -3.94 -14.09
CA SER A 43 3.92 -5.21 -14.38
C SER A 43 5.40 -5.01 -14.65
N LEU A 44 5.75 -4.05 -15.52
CA LEU A 44 7.12 -3.76 -15.89
C LEU A 44 7.97 -3.40 -14.67
N ILE A 45 7.49 -2.48 -13.84
CA ILE A 45 8.22 -2.07 -12.64
C ILE A 45 8.21 -3.20 -11.60
N GLY A 46 7.13 -3.98 -11.50
CA GLY A 46 7.08 -5.27 -10.78
C GLY A 46 8.30 -6.14 -11.05
N GLY A 47 8.57 -6.38 -12.33
CA GLY A 47 9.72 -7.18 -12.78
C GLY A 47 11.06 -6.55 -12.45
N ILE A 48 11.20 -5.24 -12.69
CA ILE A 48 12.39 -4.45 -12.35
C ILE A 48 12.69 -4.56 -10.85
N SER A 49 11.68 -4.33 -10.01
CA SER A 49 11.76 -4.33 -8.56
C SER A 49 12.17 -5.68 -7.99
N ILE A 50 11.56 -6.77 -8.46
CA ILE A 50 11.94 -8.12 -8.03
C ILE A 50 13.38 -8.44 -8.43
N SER A 51 13.76 -8.14 -9.66
CA SER A 51 15.12 -8.42 -10.13
C SER A 51 16.16 -7.63 -9.34
N PHE A 52 15.89 -6.35 -9.08
CA PHE A 52 16.75 -5.51 -8.27
C PHE A 52 16.95 -6.07 -6.85
N ILE A 53 15.85 -6.43 -6.17
CA ILE A 53 15.93 -6.93 -4.79
C ILE A 53 16.71 -8.24 -4.72
N PHE A 54 16.43 -9.19 -5.62
CA PHE A 54 17.04 -10.52 -5.55
C PHE A 54 18.45 -10.60 -6.14
N LEU A 55 18.78 -9.79 -7.14
CA LEU A 55 20.08 -9.87 -7.81
C LEU A 55 21.11 -8.87 -7.28
N ASP A 56 20.65 -7.76 -6.67
CA ASP A 56 21.55 -6.72 -6.18
C ASP A 56 21.41 -6.47 -4.68
N VAL A 57 20.22 -6.11 -4.19
CA VAL A 57 20.05 -5.68 -2.79
C VAL A 57 20.35 -6.80 -1.80
N ILE A 58 19.71 -7.97 -1.94
CA ILE A 58 19.92 -9.09 -1.00
C ILE A 58 21.35 -9.65 -1.08
N PRO A 59 21.91 -9.94 -2.27
CA PRO A 59 23.30 -10.41 -2.36
C PRO A 59 24.30 -9.37 -1.86
N GLY A 60 24.04 -8.07 -2.10
CA GLY A 60 24.88 -6.97 -1.64
C GLY A 60 25.05 -6.91 -0.13
N LEU A 61 24.07 -7.37 0.65
CA LEU A 61 24.14 -7.46 2.11
C LEU A 61 25.20 -8.47 2.60
N ASN A 62 25.50 -9.49 1.80
CA ASN A 62 26.29 -10.64 2.24
C ASN A 62 27.74 -10.62 1.73
N ARG A 63 28.09 -9.69 0.82
CA ARG A 63 29.41 -9.71 0.16
C ARG A 63 30.60 -9.58 1.12
N ASP A 64 30.40 -8.94 2.28
CA ASP A 64 31.47 -8.61 3.22
C ASP A 64 31.55 -9.54 4.44
N PHE A 65 30.67 -10.55 4.55
CA PHE A 65 30.58 -11.41 5.73
C PHE A 65 31.04 -12.85 5.44
N PRO A 66 32.28 -13.22 5.79
CA PRO A 66 32.74 -14.59 5.65
C PRO A 66 32.20 -15.54 6.74
N ASP A 67 31.57 -15.02 7.79
CA ASP A 67 31.02 -15.81 8.90
C ASP A 67 29.56 -16.21 8.64
N PRO A 68 29.25 -17.51 8.47
CA PRO A 68 27.88 -17.99 8.24
C PRO A 68 26.88 -17.61 9.34
N ILE A 69 27.35 -17.40 10.57
CA ILE A 69 26.48 -17.00 11.68
C ILE A 69 26.00 -15.56 11.49
N LEU A 70 26.89 -14.65 11.08
CA LEU A 70 26.54 -13.26 10.81
C LEU A 70 25.61 -13.15 9.60
N GLU A 71 25.89 -13.92 8.54
CA GLU A 71 25.00 -14.05 7.38
C GLU A 71 23.58 -14.46 7.80
N PHE A 72 23.46 -15.51 8.64
CA PHE A 72 22.17 -15.93 9.18
C PHE A 72 21.44 -14.80 9.93
N PHE A 73 22.16 -14.03 10.75
CA PHE A 73 21.57 -12.89 11.46
C PHE A 73 21.06 -11.80 10.52
N LEU A 74 21.80 -11.48 9.44
CA LEU A 74 21.33 -10.51 8.46
C LEU A 74 20.03 -10.97 7.79
N TYR A 75 19.96 -12.23 7.34
CA TYR A 75 18.71 -12.79 6.80
C TYR A 75 17.57 -12.78 7.81
N PHE A 76 17.86 -13.04 9.09
CA PHE A 76 16.88 -12.93 10.17
C PHE A 76 16.36 -11.49 10.32
N PHE A 77 17.21 -10.47 10.19
CA PHE A 77 16.78 -9.07 10.22
C PHE A 77 15.93 -8.68 9.00
N ILE A 78 16.25 -9.17 7.80
CA ILE A 78 15.37 -9.02 6.61
C ILE A 78 13.99 -9.60 6.92
N PHE A 79 13.93 -10.83 7.44
CA PHE A 79 12.68 -11.47 7.82
C PHE A 79 11.92 -10.68 8.89
N LEU A 80 12.62 -10.18 9.92
CA LEU A 80 12.02 -9.36 10.97
C LEU A 80 11.41 -8.07 10.41
N GLY A 81 12.11 -7.40 9.50
CA GLY A 81 11.61 -6.21 8.80
C GLY A 81 10.34 -6.49 8.01
N PHE A 82 10.33 -7.59 7.27
CA PHE A 82 9.16 -8.05 6.52
C PHE A 82 7.95 -8.34 7.44
N VAL A 83 8.17 -9.10 8.51
CA VAL A 83 7.11 -9.45 9.48
C VAL A 83 6.60 -8.20 10.20
N PHE A 84 7.48 -7.29 10.58
CA PHE A 84 7.12 -6.06 11.29
C PHE A 84 6.12 -5.22 10.49
N ILE A 85 6.40 -4.97 9.21
CA ILE A 85 5.52 -4.16 8.37
C ILE A 85 4.22 -4.91 8.04
N HIS A 86 4.28 -6.23 7.83
CA HIS A 86 3.09 -7.06 7.62
C HIS A 86 2.13 -7.01 8.81
N LEU A 87 2.64 -7.23 10.02
CA LEU A 87 1.84 -7.19 11.24
C LEU A 87 1.27 -5.79 11.49
N THR A 88 2.07 -4.76 11.24
CA THR A 88 1.64 -3.36 11.37
C THR A 88 0.44 -3.10 10.44
N GLU A 89 0.56 -3.37 9.14
CA GLU A 89 -0.55 -3.24 8.18
C GLU A 89 -1.78 -4.02 8.63
N LYS A 90 -1.60 -5.28 9.04
CA LYS A 90 -2.71 -6.16 9.44
C LYS A 90 -3.45 -5.66 10.68
N VAL A 91 -2.73 -5.25 11.73
CA VAL A 91 -3.31 -4.71 12.98
C VAL A 91 -4.10 -3.44 12.69
N ILE A 92 -3.57 -2.59 11.84
CA ILE A 92 -4.22 -1.36 11.41
C ILE A 92 -5.52 -1.67 10.67
N MET A 93 -5.49 -2.55 9.67
CA MET A 93 -6.66 -2.92 8.88
C MET A 93 -7.75 -3.52 9.77
N GLN A 94 -7.37 -4.45 10.66
CA GLN A 94 -8.31 -5.06 11.61
C GLN A 94 -8.96 -4.03 12.55
N ARG A 95 -8.21 -3.05 13.06
CA ARG A 95 -8.76 -2.02 13.94
C ARG A 95 -9.79 -1.14 13.21
N VAL A 96 -9.52 -0.81 11.95
CA VAL A 96 -10.41 0.01 11.12
C VAL A 96 -11.67 -0.77 10.71
N GLU A 97 -11.53 -2.06 10.44
CA GLU A 97 -12.62 -2.96 10.03
C GLU A 97 -13.55 -3.31 11.21
N ASN A 98 -13.00 -3.71 12.36
CA ASN A 98 -13.78 -4.19 13.51
C ASN A 98 -14.77 -3.15 14.07
N LYS A 99 -14.35 -1.88 14.15
CA LYS A 99 -15.20 -0.80 14.66
C LYS A 99 -16.40 -0.52 13.76
N SER A 100 -16.22 -0.70 12.46
CA SER A 100 -17.21 -0.41 11.43
C SER A 100 -18.18 -1.58 11.22
N GLN A 101 -17.66 -2.82 11.20
CA GLN A 101 -18.47 -4.01 10.92
C GLN A 101 -19.50 -4.32 12.00
N LYS A 102 -19.21 -4.03 13.28
CA LYS A 102 -20.13 -4.37 14.37
C LYS A 102 -21.52 -3.78 14.15
N LYS A 103 -21.59 -2.49 13.76
CA LYS A 103 -22.85 -1.79 13.61
C LYS A 103 -23.61 -2.15 12.32
N ILE A 104 -22.90 -2.52 11.26
CA ILE A 104 -23.54 -3.05 10.04
C ILE A 104 -24.16 -4.42 10.34
N ARG A 105 -23.44 -5.31 11.03
CA ARG A 105 -23.99 -6.62 11.42
C ARG A 105 -25.26 -6.50 12.30
N GLU A 106 -25.34 -5.47 13.13
CA GLU A 106 -26.56 -5.17 13.90
C GLU A 106 -27.72 -4.75 12.99
N LEU A 107 -27.47 -3.97 11.94
CA LEU A 107 -28.50 -3.58 10.95
C LEU A 107 -28.92 -4.73 10.05
N ASP A 108 -27.96 -5.53 9.54
CA ASP A 108 -28.23 -6.73 8.75
C ASP A 108 -29.16 -7.71 9.52
N PHE A 109 -28.96 -7.83 10.84
CA PHE A 109 -29.80 -8.65 11.69
C PHE A 109 -31.23 -8.10 11.84
N ILE A 110 -31.39 -6.78 11.91
CA ILE A 110 -32.70 -6.14 11.98
C ILE A 110 -33.44 -6.28 10.65
N GLU A 111 -32.74 -6.09 9.53
CA GLU A 111 -33.29 -6.28 8.18
C GLU A 111 -33.77 -7.74 7.98
N ASP A 112 -32.92 -8.73 8.32
CA ASP A 112 -33.28 -10.15 8.24
C ASP A 112 -34.48 -10.50 9.15
N ALA A 113 -34.67 -9.78 10.27
CA ALA A 113 -35.81 -9.96 11.16
C ALA A 113 -37.11 -9.33 10.61
N LEU A 114 -37.01 -8.15 9.97
CA LEU A 114 -38.14 -7.49 9.32
C LEU A 114 -38.66 -8.31 8.13
N GLN A 115 -37.77 -8.79 7.25
CA GLN A 115 -38.15 -9.65 6.12
C GLN A 115 -38.86 -10.94 6.56
N LYS A 116 -38.47 -11.53 7.70
CA LYS A 116 -39.17 -12.69 8.26
C LYS A 116 -40.57 -12.33 8.75
N GLN A 117 -40.72 -11.15 9.34
CA GLN A 117 -42.01 -10.65 9.80
C GLN A 117 -42.94 -10.32 8.62
N GLU A 118 -42.40 -9.72 7.54
CA GLU A 118 -43.11 -9.48 6.28
C GLU A 118 -43.65 -10.80 5.69
N LYS A 119 -42.78 -11.80 5.49
CA LYS A 119 -43.20 -13.12 4.99
C LYS A 119 -44.25 -13.81 5.86
N SER A 120 -44.15 -13.65 7.18
CA SER A 120 -45.15 -14.20 8.10
C SER A 120 -46.50 -13.47 7.97
N LEU A 121 -46.48 -12.18 7.66
CA LEU A 121 -47.68 -11.39 7.39
C LEU A 121 -48.31 -11.80 6.05
N GLU A 122 -47.51 -11.97 5.00
CA GLU A 122 -47.97 -12.45 3.69
C GLU A 122 -48.66 -13.81 3.81
N GLN A 123 -48.04 -14.77 4.50
CA GLN A 123 -48.64 -16.09 4.76
C GLN A 123 -49.97 -16.00 5.52
N PHE A 124 -50.06 -15.11 6.50
CA PHE A 124 -51.30 -14.91 7.25
C PHE A 124 -52.41 -14.27 6.41
N ILE A 125 -52.05 -13.36 5.49
CA ILE A 125 -52.98 -12.77 4.53
C ILE A 125 -53.50 -13.85 3.57
N ASP A 126 -52.61 -14.67 3.01
CA ASP A 126 -52.97 -15.77 2.10
C ASP A 126 -53.95 -16.76 2.77
N ASP A 127 -53.68 -17.14 4.03
CA ASP A 127 -54.55 -18.02 4.82
C ASP A 127 -55.95 -17.42 5.08
N LEU A 128 -56.04 -16.10 5.27
CA LEU A 128 -57.31 -15.41 5.49
C LEU A 128 -58.11 -15.27 4.19
N VAL A 129 -57.43 -15.01 3.07
CA VAL A 129 -58.04 -14.95 1.74
C VAL A 129 -58.61 -16.31 1.34
N GLU A 130 -57.89 -17.40 1.62
CA GLU A 130 -58.35 -18.76 1.31
C GLU A 130 -59.59 -19.17 2.12
N LYS A 131 -59.74 -18.64 3.34
CA LYS A 131 -60.87 -18.96 4.24
C LYS A 131 -62.12 -18.09 4.03
N GLU A 132 -62.07 -17.11 3.12
CA GLU A 132 -63.12 -16.10 2.90
C GLU A 132 -63.55 -15.33 4.18
N ASP A 133 -62.71 -15.34 5.23
CA ASP A 133 -63.03 -14.83 6.57
C ASP A 133 -62.48 -13.41 6.78
N LEU A 134 -62.69 -12.53 5.80
CA LEU A 134 -62.16 -11.16 5.80
C LEU A 134 -63.29 -10.15 5.95
N ASP A 135 -63.53 -9.74 7.19
CA ASP A 135 -64.28 -8.52 7.43
C ASP A 135 -63.44 -7.26 7.10
N GLU A 136 -64.14 -6.15 6.85
CA GLU A 136 -63.51 -4.88 6.47
C GLU A 136 -62.53 -4.37 7.54
N GLU A 137 -62.77 -4.70 8.81
CA GLU A 137 -61.93 -4.28 9.93
C GLU A 137 -60.58 -5.02 9.94
N SER A 138 -60.59 -6.33 9.68
CA SER A 138 -59.40 -7.16 9.55
C SER A 138 -58.54 -6.72 8.36
N LEU A 139 -59.16 -6.43 7.22
CA LEU A 139 -58.46 -5.87 6.05
C LEU A 139 -57.77 -4.53 6.39
N LYS A 140 -58.44 -3.63 7.10
CA LYS A 140 -57.84 -2.35 7.53
C LYS A 140 -56.67 -2.55 8.48
N LEU A 141 -56.74 -3.52 9.40
CA LEU A 141 -55.65 -3.82 10.33
C LEU A 141 -54.43 -4.42 9.62
N LEU A 142 -54.64 -5.30 8.64
CA LEU A 142 -53.58 -5.89 7.83
C LEU A 142 -52.86 -4.83 7.01
N VAL A 143 -53.60 -4.02 6.25
CA VAL A 143 -53.04 -2.92 5.45
C VAL A 143 -52.27 -1.94 6.34
N LYS A 144 -52.77 -1.67 7.55
CA LYS A 144 -52.05 -0.80 8.49
C LYS A 144 -50.75 -1.43 9.00
N SER A 145 -50.75 -2.74 9.27
CA SER A 145 -49.56 -3.47 9.74
C SER A 145 -48.50 -3.58 8.66
N ASP A 146 -48.92 -3.90 7.43
CA ASP A 146 -48.09 -3.95 6.23
C ASP A 146 -47.40 -2.60 5.96
N ASN A 147 -48.19 -1.51 5.90
CA ASN A 147 -47.64 -0.16 5.73
C ASN A 147 -46.67 0.24 6.85
N GLN A 148 -46.89 -0.21 8.09
CA GLN A 148 -45.98 0.05 9.21
C GLN A 148 -44.67 -0.73 9.07
N LEU A 149 -44.72 -1.95 8.56
CA LEU A 149 -43.58 -2.82 8.36
C LEU A 149 -42.72 -2.32 7.20
N HIS A 150 -43.35 -2.04 6.06
CA HIS A 150 -42.69 -1.43 4.89
C HIS A 150 -42.02 -0.10 5.24
N LYS A 151 -42.67 0.75 6.05
CA LYS A 151 -42.05 2.00 6.52
C LYS A 151 -40.81 1.74 7.38
N LYS A 152 -40.84 0.74 8.27
CA LYS A 152 -39.67 0.39 9.09
C LYS A 152 -38.53 -0.16 8.25
N GLU A 153 -38.82 -0.96 7.22
CA GLU A 153 -37.81 -1.45 6.29
C GLU A 153 -37.12 -0.30 5.55
N LEU A 154 -37.89 0.64 5.00
CA LEU A 154 -37.33 1.85 4.37
C LEU A 154 -36.49 2.69 5.34
N GLU A 155 -36.91 2.82 6.60
CA GLU A 155 -36.14 3.50 7.64
C GLU A 155 -34.81 2.77 7.91
N VAL A 156 -34.83 1.44 8.05
CA VAL A 156 -33.64 0.61 8.25
C VAL A 156 -32.69 0.68 7.06
N GLU A 157 -33.19 0.55 5.83
CA GLU A 157 -32.40 0.65 4.60
C GLU A 157 -31.75 2.04 4.47
N THR A 158 -32.49 3.10 4.81
CA THR A 158 -31.94 4.46 4.79
C THR A 158 -30.85 4.64 5.85
N GLU A 159 -31.05 4.10 7.05
CA GLU A 159 -30.03 4.13 8.11
C GLU A 159 -28.79 3.31 7.75
N GLU A 160 -28.97 2.13 7.15
CA GLU A 160 -27.92 1.26 6.67
C GLU A 160 -27.08 1.96 5.59
N ASN A 161 -27.73 2.55 4.57
CA ASN A 161 -27.05 3.30 3.52
C ASN A 161 -26.27 4.50 4.08
N LYS A 162 -26.88 5.25 5.01
CA LYS A 162 -26.20 6.37 5.70
C LYS A 162 -25.01 5.88 6.53
N LEU A 163 -25.14 4.72 7.17
CA LEU A 163 -24.07 4.13 7.96
C LEU A 163 -22.94 3.61 7.08
N LYS A 164 -23.26 2.92 5.98
CA LYS A 164 -22.32 2.46 4.94
C LYS A 164 -21.49 3.64 4.43
N LEU A 165 -22.12 4.76 4.07
CA LEU A 165 -21.42 5.98 3.64
C LEU A 165 -20.53 6.57 4.75
N LYS A 166 -21.02 6.64 5.99
CA LYS A 166 -20.22 7.18 7.11
C LYS A 166 -19.02 6.28 7.45
N ILE A 167 -19.20 4.97 7.39
CA ILE A 167 -18.15 3.97 7.55
C ILE A 167 -17.14 4.10 6.43
N PHE A 168 -17.62 4.18 5.18
CA PHE A 168 -16.81 4.38 4.00
C PHE A 168 -15.90 5.61 4.17
N ASP A 169 -16.47 6.77 4.51
CA ASP A 169 -15.71 8.00 4.73
C ASP A 169 -14.70 7.88 5.87
N HIS A 170 -15.07 7.22 6.96
CA HIS A 170 -14.19 7.05 8.12
C HIS A 170 -13.02 6.11 7.82
N VAL A 171 -13.30 4.97 7.22
CA VAL A 171 -12.29 3.99 6.81
C VAL A 171 -11.37 4.62 5.77
N TYR A 172 -11.95 5.28 4.76
CA TYR A 172 -11.22 6.00 3.72
C TYR A 172 -10.25 7.02 4.32
N LYS A 173 -10.71 7.88 5.23
CA LYS A 173 -9.89 8.91 5.86
C LYS A 173 -8.75 8.32 6.70
N ASN A 174 -9.02 7.26 7.46
CA ASN A 174 -8.00 6.63 8.30
C ASN A 174 -6.96 5.91 7.44
N LEU A 175 -7.41 5.15 6.45
CA LEU A 175 -6.56 4.34 5.58
C LEU A 175 -5.71 5.22 4.65
N SER A 176 -6.28 6.29 4.10
CA SER A 176 -5.51 7.26 3.32
C SER A 176 -4.45 7.97 4.17
N THR A 177 -4.74 8.30 5.42
CA THR A 177 -3.77 8.92 6.35
C THR A 177 -2.66 7.94 6.71
N LEU A 178 -3.01 6.67 6.85
CA LEU A 178 -2.06 5.63 7.15
C LEU A 178 -1.12 5.33 6.00
N HIS A 179 -1.65 5.16 4.80
CA HIS A 179 -0.85 4.97 3.60
C HIS A 179 0.09 6.14 3.36
N ALA A 180 -0.41 7.37 3.55
CA ALA A 180 0.43 8.55 3.60
C ALA A 180 1.61 8.37 4.58
N GLY A 181 1.34 7.94 5.81
CA GLY A 181 2.37 7.71 6.82
C GLY A 181 3.37 6.63 6.40
N THR A 182 2.91 5.47 5.92
CA THR A 182 3.78 4.36 5.47
C THR A 182 4.59 4.76 4.25
N ASP A 183 4.00 5.47 3.29
CA ASP A 183 4.68 6.00 2.12
C ASP A 183 5.78 6.96 2.56
N TYR A 184 5.48 7.92 3.44
CA TYR A 184 6.49 8.84 3.96
C TYR A 184 7.65 8.12 4.64
N VAL A 185 7.35 7.19 5.55
CA VAL A 185 8.38 6.42 6.27
C VAL A 185 9.23 5.63 5.28
N THR A 186 8.62 4.92 4.33
CA THR A 186 9.38 4.13 3.34
C THR A 186 10.25 5.00 2.45
N HIS A 187 9.82 6.21 2.08
CA HIS A 187 10.66 7.13 1.30
C HIS A 187 11.80 7.75 2.13
N VAL A 188 11.57 8.05 3.41
CA VAL A 188 12.66 8.42 4.33
C VAL A 188 13.68 7.28 4.41
N LEU A 189 13.22 6.04 4.57
CA LEU A 189 14.09 4.87 4.57
C LEU A 189 14.86 4.74 3.24
N ALA A 190 14.22 4.96 2.09
CA ALA A 190 14.90 4.99 0.79
C ALA A 190 16.05 6.03 0.78
N GLY A 191 15.81 7.24 1.29
CA GLY A 191 16.84 8.26 1.37
C GLY A 191 18.04 7.84 2.24
N ILE A 192 17.79 7.15 3.36
CA ILE A 192 18.84 6.59 4.21
C ILE A 192 19.63 5.51 3.43
N LEU A 193 18.94 4.61 2.73
CA LEU A 193 19.58 3.57 1.92
C LEU A 193 20.43 4.14 0.78
N ILE A 194 20.00 5.24 0.15
CA ILE A 194 20.79 5.89 -0.90
C ILE A 194 22.15 6.34 -0.36
N ILE A 195 22.20 6.95 0.83
CA ILE A 195 23.47 7.35 1.45
C ILE A 195 24.35 6.14 1.75
N ASN A 196 23.77 5.07 2.30
CA ASN A 196 24.49 3.83 2.55
C ASN A 196 25.07 3.26 1.24
N PHE A 197 24.27 3.14 0.19
CA PHE A 197 24.82 2.66 -1.09
C PHE A 197 25.89 3.59 -1.66
N LEU A 198 25.81 4.90 -1.45
CA LEU A 198 26.84 5.85 -1.89
C LEU A 198 28.17 5.68 -1.12
N THR A 199 28.16 5.19 0.12
CA THR A 199 29.39 4.91 0.86
C THR A 199 30.06 3.62 0.38
N ILE A 200 29.28 2.68 -0.16
CA ILE A 200 29.78 1.39 -0.67
C ILE A 200 30.09 1.48 -2.19
N HIS A 201 29.08 1.64 -3.05
CA HIS A 201 29.20 1.68 -4.51
C HIS A 201 28.19 2.65 -5.16
N TYR A 202 28.70 3.65 -5.91
CA TYR A 202 27.86 4.65 -6.60
C TYR A 202 26.84 4.04 -7.58
N PHE A 203 27.21 2.94 -8.26
CA PHE A 203 26.30 2.28 -9.21
C PHE A 203 25.10 1.67 -8.49
N ASN A 204 25.30 1.02 -7.34
CA ASN A 204 24.22 0.46 -6.54
C ASN A 204 23.30 1.57 -6.01
N ALA A 205 23.88 2.70 -5.60
CA ALA A 205 23.09 3.86 -5.18
C ALA A 205 22.23 4.41 -6.31
N PHE A 206 22.77 4.46 -7.52
CA PHE A 206 22.03 4.92 -8.70
C PHE A 206 20.93 3.94 -9.12
N LEU A 207 21.20 2.64 -9.09
CA LEU A 207 20.18 1.61 -9.33
C LEU A 207 19.06 1.65 -8.30
N PHE A 208 19.43 1.77 -7.02
CA PHE A 208 18.48 1.93 -5.92
C PHE A 208 17.64 3.20 -6.09
N PHE A 209 18.25 4.30 -6.52
CA PHE A 209 17.54 5.55 -6.81
C PHE A 209 16.51 5.36 -7.93
N ILE A 210 16.87 4.72 -9.05
CA ILE A 210 15.93 4.40 -10.13
C ILE A 210 14.77 3.57 -9.58
N PHE A 211 15.08 2.51 -8.82
CA PHE A 211 14.07 1.68 -8.19
C PHE A 211 13.14 2.48 -7.27
N ALA A 212 13.68 3.35 -6.41
CA ALA A 212 12.90 4.18 -5.49
C ALA A 212 11.98 5.15 -6.24
N VAL A 213 12.46 5.75 -7.34
CA VAL A 213 11.66 6.63 -8.20
C VAL A 213 10.52 5.85 -8.85
N LEU A 214 10.82 4.70 -9.47
CA LEU A 214 9.82 3.85 -10.10
C LEU A 214 8.76 3.39 -9.09
N LYS A 215 9.19 3.04 -7.88
CA LYS A 215 8.30 2.70 -6.76
C LYS A 215 7.40 3.88 -6.40
N SER A 216 7.93 5.10 -6.28
CA SER A 216 7.12 6.29 -5.95
C SER A 216 6.00 6.52 -6.97
N ILE A 217 6.34 6.37 -8.26
CA ILE A 217 5.40 6.53 -9.38
C ILE A 217 4.23 5.54 -9.23
N ILE A 218 4.48 4.27 -8.90
CA ILE A 218 3.40 3.28 -8.70
C ILE A 218 2.66 3.50 -7.39
N SER A 219 3.39 3.80 -6.32
CA SER A 219 2.85 3.88 -4.95
C SER A 219 1.79 4.97 -4.79
N ASN A 220 1.63 5.84 -5.79
CA ASN A 220 0.71 6.97 -5.77
C ASN A 220 -0.72 6.52 -5.36
N PRO A 221 -1.25 7.00 -4.22
CA PRO A 221 -2.45 6.44 -3.57
C PRO A 221 -3.74 6.58 -4.38
N LEU A 222 -3.76 7.40 -5.43
CA LEU A 222 -4.89 7.54 -6.37
C LEU A 222 -5.26 6.20 -7.04
N ASN A 223 -4.34 5.24 -7.06
CA ASN A 223 -4.46 4.01 -7.83
C ASN A 223 -4.77 2.75 -7.02
N ARG A 224 -4.85 2.84 -5.69
CA ARG A 224 -5.12 1.68 -4.83
C ARG A 224 -6.62 1.42 -4.74
N HIS A 225 -7.03 0.22 -5.15
CA HIS A 225 -8.37 -0.29 -4.91
C HIS A 225 -8.34 -1.02 -3.59
N ILE A 226 -9.16 -0.57 -2.65
CA ILE A 226 -9.31 -1.27 -1.38
C ILE A 226 -10.69 -1.88 -1.42
N LYS A 227 -10.71 -3.21 -1.38
CA LYS A 227 -11.95 -3.95 -1.20
C LYS A 227 -12.26 -3.95 0.29
N ILE A 228 -13.43 -3.45 0.64
CA ILE A 228 -13.94 -3.56 2.00
C ILE A 228 -15.24 -4.35 1.93
N THR A 229 -15.27 -5.46 2.64
CA THR A 229 -16.48 -6.25 2.81
C THR A 229 -17.26 -5.66 3.99
N LEU A 230 -18.46 -5.17 3.71
CA LEU A 230 -19.36 -4.56 4.68
C LEU A 230 -20.67 -5.35 4.63
N GLY A 231 -20.92 -6.14 5.69
CA GLY A 231 -22.06 -7.06 5.71
C GLY A 231 -21.94 -8.14 4.63
N LYS A 232 -22.96 -8.26 3.78
CA LYS A 232 -23.02 -9.19 2.65
C LYS A 232 -22.44 -8.62 1.34
N GLU A 233 -22.07 -7.34 1.31
CA GLU A 233 -21.66 -6.63 0.08
C GLU A 233 -20.16 -6.31 0.02
N GLU A 234 -19.57 -6.44 -1.19
CA GLU A 234 -18.20 -5.98 -1.49
C GLU A 234 -18.21 -4.57 -2.08
N PHE A 235 -17.61 -3.62 -1.36
CA PHE A 235 -17.41 -2.27 -1.87
C PHE A 235 -16.01 -2.12 -2.47
N ASN A 236 -15.96 -1.80 -3.77
CA ASN A 236 -14.73 -1.39 -4.44
C ASN A 236 -14.50 0.11 -4.19
N ILE A 237 -13.59 0.44 -3.29
CA ILE A 237 -13.29 1.83 -2.96
C ILE A 237 -12.29 2.40 -3.97
N HIS A 238 -12.72 3.41 -4.71
CA HIS A 238 -11.83 4.30 -5.46
C HIS A 238 -11.37 5.45 -4.56
N ILE A 239 -10.07 5.53 -4.31
CA ILE A 239 -9.48 6.55 -3.43
C ILE A 239 -9.32 7.85 -4.22
N PHE A 240 -10.26 8.79 -4.08
CA PHE A 240 -10.16 10.12 -4.70
C PHE A 240 -9.45 11.10 -3.75
N ARG A 241 -8.16 11.35 -4.00
CA ARG A 241 -7.35 12.23 -3.13
C ARG A 241 -7.84 13.69 -3.22
N GLY A 242 -8.24 14.26 -2.09
CA GLY A 242 -8.53 15.69 -1.96
C GLY A 242 -7.27 16.55 -2.18
N LYS A 243 -7.43 17.75 -2.76
CA LYS A 243 -6.37 18.71 -3.19
C LYS A 243 -5.55 19.35 -2.05
N GLN A 244 -5.12 18.61 -1.03
CA GLN A 244 -4.37 19.18 0.09
C GLN A 244 -2.89 19.40 -0.28
N LYS A 245 -2.58 20.60 -0.82
CA LYS A 245 -1.24 21.01 -1.26
C LYS A 245 -0.13 20.86 -0.20
N TRP A 246 -0.44 21.04 1.09
CA TRP A 246 0.57 20.92 2.16
C TRP A 246 1.06 19.49 2.39
N LYS A 247 0.14 18.53 2.31
CA LYS A 247 0.49 17.11 2.39
C LYS A 247 1.45 16.73 1.27
N LYS A 248 1.27 17.29 0.07
CA LYS A 248 2.16 17.07 -1.08
C LYS A 248 3.61 17.44 -0.77
N ILE A 249 3.87 18.66 -0.30
CA ILE A 249 5.24 19.13 -0.01
C ILE A 249 5.90 18.20 1.01
N LEU A 250 5.17 17.79 2.04
CA LEU A 250 5.67 16.89 3.08
C LEU A 250 6.03 15.50 2.53
N PHE A 251 5.24 14.93 1.61
CA PHE A 251 5.58 13.65 0.99
C PHE A 251 6.77 13.76 0.05
N THR A 252 6.80 14.77 -0.81
CA THR A 252 7.90 14.97 -1.77
C THR A 252 9.24 15.28 -1.08
N SER A 253 9.22 15.80 0.16
CA SER A 253 10.44 16.04 0.96
C SER A 253 10.97 14.82 1.72
N SER A 254 10.29 13.68 1.68
CA SER A 254 10.62 12.48 2.47
C SER A 254 12.00 11.91 2.12
N VAL A 255 12.33 11.73 0.84
CA VAL A 255 13.64 11.22 0.41
C VAL A 255 14.79 12.17 0.78
N PRO A 256 14.73 13.49 0.51
CA PRO A 256 15.74 14.43 1.02
C PRO A 256 15.91 14.40 2.55
N THR A 257 14.82 14.24 3.29
CA THR A 257 14.87 14.09 4.75
C THR A 257 15.63 12.81 5.13
N GLY A 258 15.36 11.71 4.45
CA GLY A 258 16.10 10.46 4.60
C GLY A 258 17.58 10.58 4.28
N ILE A 259 17.94 11.25 3.19
CA ILE A 259 19.33 11.52 2.80
C ILE A 259 20.04 12.33 3.88
N PHE A 260 19.40 13.37 4.41
CA PHE A 260 19.97 14.17 5.49
C PHE A 260 20.18 13.34 6.77
N ILE A 261 19.20 12.52 7.15
CA ILE A 261 19.30 11.63 8.32
C ILE A 261 20.41 10.59 8.12
N GLY A 262 20.45 9.93 6.96
CA GLY A 262 21.46 8.93 6.63
C GLY A 262 22.87 9.51 6.67
N PHE A 263 23.05 10.68 6.06
CA PHE A 263 24.32 11.41 6.11
C PHE A 263 24.74 11.77 7.54
N PHE A 264 23.79 12.23 8.37
CA PHE A 264 24.05 12.56 9.76
C PHE A 264 24.45 11.32 10.57
N LEU A 265 23.73 10.20 10.40
CA LEU A 265 24.05 8.94 11.07
C LEU A 265 25.46 8.47 10.73
N GLU A 266 25.80 8.47 9.43
CA GLU A 266 27.11 8.07 8.92
C GLU A 266 28.25 8.95 9.46
N THR A 267 28.00 10.27 9.57
CA THR A 267 29.06 11.23 9.92
C THR A 267 29.29 11.34 11.42
N PHE A 268 28.22 11.30 12.23
CA PHE A 268 28.27 11.69 13.63
C PHE A 268 28.07 10.55 14.62
N VAL A 269 27.54 9.40 14.18
CA VAL A 269 27.24 8.28 15.08
C VAL A 269 28.22 7.14 14.79
N PRO A 270 29.21 6.89 15.66
CA PRO A 270 30.11 5.75 15.52
C PRO A 270 29.37 4.46 15.90
N ILE A 271 28.50 3.98 15.01
CA ILE A 271 27.73 2.75 15.17
C ILE A 271 28.65 1.57 14.83
N ASN A 272 28.52 0.47 15.58
CA ASN A 272 29.16 -0.78 15.21
C ASN A 272 28.65 -1.24 13.82
N GLN A 273 29.56 -1.60 12.91
CA GLN A 273 29.24 -2.07 11.57
C GLN A 273 28.13 -3.14 11.56
N PHE A 274 28.19 -4.11 12.47
CA PHE A 274 27.16 -5.15 12.58
C PHE A 274 25.76 -4.58 12.89
N VAL A 275 25.67 -3.57 13.74
CA VAL A 275 24.39 -2.92 14.09
C VAL A 275 23.86 -2.14 12.90
N TYR A 276 24.75 -1.47 12.16
CA TYR A 276 24.41 -0.76 10.94
C TYR A 276 23.87 -1.71 9.86
N ASP A 277 24.56 -2.81 9.61
CA ASP A 277 24.15 -3.81 8.62
C ASP A 277 22.87 -4.55 9.03
N SER A 278 22.68 -4.81 10.32
CA SER A 278 21.42 -5.35 10.85
C SER A 278 20.23 -4.40 10.63
N PHE A 279 20.43 -3.10 10.86
CA PHE A 279 19.40 -2.09 10.60
C PHE A 279 19.12 -1.96 9.11
N PHE A 280 20.15 -1.99 8.28
CA PHE A 280 20.04 -1.97 6.83
C PHE A 280 19.29 -3.20 6.29
N ALA A 281 19.64 -4.41 6.75
CA ALA A 281 18.93 -5.65 6.46
C ALA A 281 17.44 -5.58 6.87
N PHE A 282 17.15 -5.03 8.04
CA PHE A 282 15.77 -4.79 8.48
C PHE A 282 14.99 -3.85 7.53
N ILE A 283 15.62 -2.76 7.08
CA ILE A 283 15.00 -1.86 6.09
C ILE A 283 14.78 -2.60 4.76
N VAL A 284 15.74 -3.37 4.28
CA VAL A 284 15.57 -4.20 3.07
C VAL A 284 14.36 -5.14 3.21
N GLY A 285 14.17 -5.74 4.38
CA GLY A 285 12.98 -6.53 4.71
C GLY A 285 11.66 -5.76 4.56
N ILE A 286 11.62 -4.51 5.05
CA ILE A 286 10.47 -3.62 4.87
C ILE A 286 10.23 -3.36 3.39
N PHE A 287 11.26 -2.99 2.63
CA PHE A 287 11.15 -2.72 1.19
C PHE A 287 10.69 -3.94 0.41
N PHE A 288 11.16 -5.12 0.79
CA PHE A 288 10.76 -6.37 0.15
C PHE A 288 9.27 -6.64 0.33
N TYR A 289 8.76 -6.53 1.56
CA TYR A 289 7.33 -6.65 1.82
C TYR A 289 6.53 -5.62 1.03
N VAL A 290 6.93 -4.34 1.10
CA VAL A 290 6.22 -3.25 0.42
C VAL A 290 6.23 -3.47 -1.09
N THR A 291 7.31 -3.99 -1.66
CA THR A 291 7.39 -4.31 -3.09
C THR A 291 6.43 -5.45 -3.45
N ILE A 292 6.43 -6.55 -2.69
CA ILE A 292 5.49 -7.66 -2.89
C ILE A 292 4.04 -7.19 -2.77
N ARG A 293 3.77 -6.30 -1.82
CA ARG A 293 2.41 -5.85 -1.53
C ARG A 293 1.90 -4.80 -2.50
N GLU A 294 2.74 -3.89 -2.93
CA GLU A 294 2.32 -2.67 -3.64
C GLU A 294 2.74 -2.63 -5.11
N VAL A 295 3.83 -3.33 -5.46
CA VAL A 295 4.45 -3.24 -6.80
C VAL A 295 4.18 -4.50 -7.62
N LEU A 296 3.98 -5.65 -6.98
CA LEU A 296 3.60 -6.87 -7.69
C LEU A 296 2.12 -6.79 -8.11
N PRO A 297 1.81 -7.08 -9.38
CA PRO A 297 0.43 -7.11 -9.84
C PRO A 297 -0.39 -8.17 -9.07
N GLU A 298 -1.51 -7.75 -8.47
CA GLU A 298 -2.41 -8.63 -7.74
C GLU A 298 -3.51 -9.22 -8.64
N ARG A 299 -3.78 -10.53 -8.49
CA ARG A 299 -4.88 -11.28 -9.13
C ARG A 299 -4.82 -11.21 -10.67
N GLU A 300 -5.93 -10.84 -11.32
CA GLU A 300 -6.07 -10.74 -12.78
C GLU A 300 -5.50 -9.44 -13.36
N ARG A 301 -4.92 -8.56 -12.52
CA ARG A 301 -4.32 -7.32 -12.99
C ARG A 301 -2.89 -7.56 -13.44
N GLY A 302 -2.41 -6.68 -14.31
CA GLY A 302 -1.07 -6.78 -14.88
C GLY A 302 -1.00 -7.75 -16.05
N LYS A 303 0.14 -7.69 -16.73
CA LYS A 303 0.44 -8.47 -17.93
C LYS A 303 1.77 -9.20 -17.70
N PRO A 304 1.76 -10.55 -17.59
CA PRO A 304 2.94 -11.32 -17.22
C PRO A 304 4.11 -11.11 -18.19
N GLU A 305 3.84 -10.86 -19.48
CA GLU A 305 4.86 -10.60 -20.48
C GLU A 305 5.67 -9.32 -20.18
N PHE A 306 5.02 -8.26 -19.67
CA PHE A 306 5.71 -7.02 -19.31
C PHE A 306 6.46 -7.16 -17.99
N PHE A 307 5.95 -7.97 -17.06
CA PHE A 307 6.69 -8.33 -15.85
C PHE A 307 7.99 -9.06 -16.21
N LEU A 308 7.91 -10.08 -17.07
CA LEU A 308 9.09 -10.81 -17.51
C LEU A 308 10.07 -9.90 -18.27
N LEU A 309 9.56 -9.03 -19.14
CA LEU A 309 10.38 -8.06 -19.86
C LEU A 309 11.14 -7.15 -18.89
N GLY A 310 10.47 -6.59 -17.89
CA GLY A 310 11.08 -5.73 -16.88
C GLY A 310 12.14 -6.46 -16.07
N ALA A 311 11.85 -7.70 -15.70
CA ALA A 311 12.77 -8.53 -14.93
C ALA A 311 14.06 -8.86 -15.72
N VAL A 312 13.91 -9.36 -16.94
CA VAL A 312 15.05 -9.71 -17.81
C VAL A 312 15.86 -8.47 -18.16
N PHE A 313 15.20 -7.39 -18.57
CA PHE A 313 15.87 -6.14 -18.93
C PHE A 313 16.71 -5.60 -17.77
N PHE A 314 16.15 -5.54 -16.56
CA PHE A 314 16.87 -5.01 -15.41
C PHE A 314 17.97 -5.95 -14.93
N SER A 315 17.77 -7.26 -15.03
CA SER A 315 18.82 -8.26 -14.76
C SER A 315 20.03 -8.07 -15.68
N LEU A 316 19.80 -7.82 -16.98
CA LEU A 316 20.87 -7.53 -17.94
C LEU A 316 21.62 -6.24 -17.59
N ILE A 317 20.91 -5.20 -17.13
CA ILE A 317 21.53 -3.96 -16.66
C ILE A 317 22.44 -4.23 -15.46
N ILE A 318 21.98 -4.98 -14.45
CA ILE A 318 22.77 -5.31 -13.26
C ILE A 318 24.03 -6.10 -13.67
N ILE A 319 23.90 -7.10 -14.54
CA ILE A 319 25.04 -7.89 -15.03
C ILE A 319 26.04 -7.00 -15.77
N LEU A 320 25.55 -6.12 -16.66
CA LEU A 320 26.41 -5.20 -17.41
C LEU A 320 27.15 -4.24 -16.48
N LEU A 321 26.48 -3.68 -15.47
CA LEU A 321 27.10 -2.77 -14.52
C LEU A 321 28.14 -3.47 -13.66
N ASN A 322 27.84 -4.66 -13.14
CA ASN A 322 28.82 -5.46 -12.40
C ASN A 322 30.05 -5.80 -13.26
N TYR A 323 29.84 -6.11 -14.54
CA TYR A 323 30.93 -6.34 -15.49
C TYR A 323 31.79 -5.08 -15.70
N LEU A 324 31.16 -3.92 -15.93
CA LEU A 324 31.86 -2.65 -16.09
C LEU A 324 32.65 -2.28 -14.82
N GLU A 325 32.04 -2.44 -13.65
CA GLU A 325 32.69 -2.18 -12.37
C GLU A 325 33.94 -3.07 -12.18
N SER A 326 33.83 -4.37 -12.49
CA SER A 326 34.97 -5.29 -12.44
C SER A 326 36.09 -4.91 -13.42
N PHE A 327 35.77 -4.24 -14.53
CA PHE A 327 36.74 -3.78 -15.51
C PHE A 327 37.44 -2.48 -15.10
N PHE A 328 36.74 -1.57 -14.41
CA PHE A 328 37.29 -0.28 -13.97
C PHE A 328 38.00 -0.33 -12.61
N LEU A 329 37.75 -1.34 -11.78
CA LEU A 329 38.40 -1.55 -10.49
C LEU A 329 39.69 -2.40 -10.55
N ILE A 330 40.11 -2.81 -11.75
CA ILE A 330 41.46 -3.33 -12.06
C ILE A 330 42.28 -2.16 -12.62
#